data_AF-A0A1B8J7U5-F1
#
_entry.id   AF-A0A1B8J7U5-F1
#
_cell.length_a   1.000
_cell.length_b   1.000
_cell.length_c   1.000
_cell.angle_alpha   90.00
_cell.angle_beta   90.00
_cell.angle_gamma   90.00
#
_symmetry.space_group_name_H-M   'P 1'
#
loop_
_entity.id
_entity.type
_entity.pdbx_description
1 polymer ?
#
loop_
_entity_poly.entity_id
_entity_poly.type
_entity_poly.pdbx_seq_one_letter_code
_entity_poly.pdbx_strand_id
1 'polypeptide(L)'
;MTTQNLKSPKNTSEARNLKALKSKLPNLKQLAFIGIAALGLMFSACAINTNPLTDKSKHKYRPQTRDELVQLLKDESIKLDTIDTSKITDMSFLFAVIPPYSESRKDFSGIETWDTSNVTDMNNMFSYAKTFNQPIGSWDVSNVEDMSFMFREAESFNQPLNKWNVSRVKNMLWMFRAATSFNQPLDKWDVSKVKDMNGMFQHAESFNQPLES
;
A
#
# COMPACT_ATOMS: atom_id res chain seq x y z
N MET A 1 -43.31 44.35 -50.20
CA MET A 1 -42.47 43.14 -50.27
C MET A 1 -41.40 43.25 -49.21
N THR A 2 -41.21 42.16 -48.48
CA THR A 2 -40.49 41.90 -47.24
C THR A 2 -38.97 41.98 -47.39
N THR A 3 -38.23 42.42 -46.35
CA THR A 3 -37.38 41.55 -45.50
C THR A 3 -36.74 42.33 -44.33
N GLN A 4 -36.75 41.70 -43.15
CA GLN A 4 -36.21 42.12 -41.86
C GLN A 4 -34.72 41.75 -41.69
N ASN A 5 -34.00 42.43 -40.78
CA ASN A 5 -33.24 41.83 -39.67
C ASN A 5 -32.57 42.94 -38.83
N LEU A 6 -33.08 43.28 -37.63
CA LEU A 6 -32.91 42.67 -36.29
C LEU A 6 -31.62 43.08 -35.56
N LYS A 7 -31.84 43.93 -34.55
CA LYS A 7 -30.95 44.42 -33.48
C LYS A 7 -30.42 43.29 -32.57
N SER A 8 -29.32 43.53 -31.86
CA SER A 8 -29.37 43.68 -30.38
C SER A 8 -28.03 44.11 -29.74
N PRO A 9 -28.06 44.74 -28.54
CA PRO A 9 -26.95 45.53 -27.98
C PRO A 9 -26.33 44.99 -26.66
N LYS A 10 -25.19 45.62 -26.31
CA LYS A 10 -24.29 45.54 -25.14
C LYS A 10 -24.89 45.25 -23.75
N ASN A 11 -24.13 44.51 -22.93
CA ASN A 11 -24.25 44.48 -21.46
C ASN A 11 -22.93 44.99 -20.81
N THR A 12 -22.98 46.09 -20.06
CA THR A 12 -21.82 46.87 -19.56
C THR A 12 -21.76 46.99 -18.02
N SER A 13 -22.40 46.10 -17.26
CA SER A 13 -22.34 46.11 -15.78
C SER A 13 -21.21 45.24 -15.20
N GLU A 14 -20.86 44.14 -15.85
CA GLU A 14 -19.87 43.16 -15.34
C GLU A 14 -18.43 43.72 -15.30
N ALA A 15 -18.06 44.57 -16.27
CA ALA A 15 -16.72 45.13 -16.37
C ALA A 15 -16.37 46.13 -15.24
N ARG A 16 -17.37 46.79 -14.64
CA ARG A 16 -17.14 47.73 -13.53
C ARG A 16 -16.89 47.02 -12.20
N ASN A 17 -17.53 45.87 -11.97
CA ASN A 17 -17.37 45.10 -10.74
C ASN A 17 -15.99 44.41 -10.67
N LEU A 18 -15.43 43.98 -11.81
CA LEU A 18 -14.13 43.31 -11.86
C LEU A 18 -12.96 44.26 -11.51
N LYS A 19 -13.07 45.54 -11.87
CA LYS A 19 -12.03 46.54 -11.60
C LYS A 19 -12.04 47.01 -10.14
N ALA A 20 -13.22 47.07 -9.52
CA ALA A 20 -13.39 47.38 -8.10
C ALA A 20 -12.94 46.23 -7.17
N LEU A 21 -13.03 44.98 -7.61
CA LEU A 21 -12.58 43.81 -6.85
C LEU A 21 -11.04 43.71 -6.81
N LYS A 22 -10.38 44.07 -7.93
CA LYS A 22 -8.91 44.06 -8.04
C LYS A 22 -8.21 45.14 -7.20
N SER A 23 -8.87 46.27 -6.92
CA SER A 23 -8.29 47.35 -6.11
C SER A 23 -8.41 47.13 -4.60
N LYS A 24 -9.09 46.07 -4.14
CA LYS A 24 -9.32 45.76 -2.72
C LYS A 24 -8.50 44.57 -2.18
N LEU A 25 -7.58 44.00 -2.98
CA LEU A 25 -6.75 42.86 -2.59
C LEU A 25 -5.27 43.26 -2.43
N PRO A 26 -4.86 43.80 -1.28
CA PRO A 26 -3.45 43.94 -0.95
C PRO A 26 -2.87 42.56 -0.54
N ASN A 27 -1.83 42.12 -1.25
CA ASN A 27 -0.90 41.03 -0.90
C ASN A 27 -1.49 39.73 -0.32
N LEU A 28 -1.70 38.71 -1.17
CA LEU A 28 -1.99 37.34 -0.75
C LEU A 28 -0.84 36.38 -1.12
N LYS A 29 0.34 36.60 -0.54
CA LYS A 29 1.22 35.47 -0.19
C LYS A 29 0.68 34.94 1.14
N GLN A 30 0.24 33.68 1.15
CA GLN A 30 -0.54 32.98 2.19
C GLN A 30 -2.07 33.12 2.07
N LEU A 31 -2.70 32.10 1.50
CA LEU A 31 -3.76 31.29 2.15
C LEU A 31 -4.28 30.25 1.16
N ALA A 32 -4.23 29.00 1.60
CA ALA A 32 -4.71 27.81 0.89
C ALA A 32 -6.16 27.49 1.27
N PHE A 33 -6.79 26.65 0.44
CA PHE A 33 -8.07 25.93 0.59
C PHE A 33 -9.38 26.71 0.35
N ILE A 34 -10.06 26.39 -0.75
CA ILE A 34 -11.38 25.67 -0.82
C ILE A 34 -11.96 25.82 -2.25
N GLY A 35 -12.23 24.68 -2.90
CA GLY A 35 -13.37 24.42 -3.79
C GLY A 35 -13.50 25.18 -5.13
N ILE A 36 -13.21 24.52 -6.25
CA ILE A 36 -13.83 24.85 -7.54
C ILE A 36 -14.34 23.56 -8.20
N ALA A 37 -15.67 23.46 -8.31
CA ALA A 37 -16.35 22.54 -9.21
C ALA A 37 -16.60 23.25 -10.57
N ALA A 38 -16.05 22.62 -11.61
CA ALA A 38 -16.43 22.55 -13.03
C ALA A 38 -17.14 23.72 -13.76
N LEU A 39 -16.55 24.14 -14.89
CA LEU A 39 -17.17 24.03 -16.22
C LEU A 39 -16.14 24.24 -17.35
N GLY A 40 -16.09 23.32 -18.33
CA GLY A 40 -15.52 23.61 -19.66
C GLY A 40 -14.40 22.71 -20.18
N LEU A 41 -14.77 21.49 -20.59
CA LEU A 41 -14.16 20.62 -21.61
C LEU A 41 -12.98 21.20 -22.43
N MET A 42 -11.79 20.64 -22.23
CA MET A 42 -10.91 20.24 -23.34
C MET A 42 -10.26 18.90 -22.98
N PHE A 43 -10.54 17.91 -23.83
CA PHE A 43 -9.89 16.60 -23.83
C PHE A 43 -8.39 16.78 -24.06
N SER A 44 -7.62 16.93 -22.98
CA SER A 44 -6.24 16.49 -22.99
C SER A 44 -6.25 15.09 -22.41
N ALA A 45 -6.13 14.09 -23.27
CA ALA A 45 -5.69 12.77 -22.89
C ALA A 45 -4.23 12.86 -22.40
N CYS A 46 -4.02 13.53 -21.28
CA CYS A 46 -2.87 13.23 -20.44
C CYS A 46 -3.26 11.92 -19.77
N ALA A 47 -2.69 10.82 -20.26
CA ALA A 47 -2.78 9.54 -19.58
C ALA A 47 -2.47 9.79 -18.10
N ILE A 48 -3.51 9.72 -17.26
CA ILE A 48 -3.28 9.58 -15.83
C ILE A 48 -2.69 8.19 -15.74
N ASN A 49 -1.37 8.13 -15.63
CA ASN A 49 -0.68 6.92 -15.22
C ASN A 49 -1.10 6.68 -13.77
N THR A 50 -2.32 6.17 -13.58
CA THR A 50 -2.75 5.61 -12.31
C THR A 50 -2.10 4.24 -12.22
N ASN A 51 -0.77 4.20 -12.10
CA ASN A 51 -0.18 3.08 -11.41
C ASN A 51 -0.82 3.13 -10.01
N PRO A 52 -1.60 2.10 -9.61
CA PRO A 52 -2.30 2.10 -8.32
C PRO A 52 -1.35 2.26 -7.13
N LEU A 53 -0.05 2.03 -7.36
CA LEU A 53 1.06 2.20 -6.41
C LEU A 53 1.58 3.65 -6.33
N THR A 54 1.39 4.50 -7.35
CA THR A 54 1.92 5.87 -7.38
C THR A 54 0.87 6.97 -7.19
N ASP A 55 -0.42 6.65 -7.30
CA ASP A 55 -1.47 7.62 -6.97
C ASP A 55 -1.58 7.78 -5.44
N LYS A 56 -0.84 8.77 -4.91
CA LYS A 56 -0.85 9.10 -3.48
C LYS A 56 -2.07 9.90 -3.03
N SER A 57 -2.98 10.27 -3.94
CA SER A 57 -4.15 11.08 -3.61
C SER A 57 -5.17 10.33 -2.75
N LYS A 58 -5.15 8.99 -2.79
CA LYS A 58 -5.98 8.11 -1.95
C LYS A 58 -5.49 7.94 -0.51
N HIS A 59 -4.21 8.20 -0.23
CA HIS A 59 -3.66 7.95 1.10
C HIS A 59 -4.08 9.04 2.10
N LYS A 60 -4.78 8.65 3.15
CA LYS A 60 -5.21 9.51 4.25
C LYS A 60 -4.15 9.58 5.35
N TYR A 61 -3.50 8.45 5.65
CA TYR A 61 -2.53 8.33 6.72
C TYR A 61 -1.12 8.13 6.16
N ARG A 62 -0.10 8.73 6.78
CA ARG A 62 1.29 8.74 6.30
C ARG A 62 2.26 8.55 7.48
N PRO A 63 2.26 7.37 8.12
CA PRO A 63 3.17 7.11 9.24
C PRO A 63 4.64 7.27 8.78
N GLN A 64 5.44 7.94 9.59
CA GLN A 64 6.88 8.09 9.38
C GLN A 64 7.68 7.02 10.12
N THR A 65 7.07 6.37 11.11
CA THR A 65 7.70 5.35 11.94
C THR A 65 6.83 4.10 12.03
N ARG A 66 7.46 2.97 12.38
CA ARG A 66 6.74 1.72 12.65
C ARG A 66 5.69 1.91 13.76
N ASP A 67 6.03 2.64 14.83
CA ASP A 67 5.11 2.85 15.95
C ASP A 67 3.86 3.62 15.53
N GLU A 68 4.00 4.64 14.69
CA GLU A 68 2.85 5.34 14.11
C GLU A 68 1.98 4.41 13.27
N LEU A 69 2.59 3.55 12.45
CA LEU A 69 1.86 2.53 11.69
C LEU A 69 1.12 1.58 12.64
N VAL A 70 1.77 1.06 13.68
CA VAL A 70 1.16 0.17 14.68
C VAL A 70 -0.05 0.83 15.34
N GLN A 71 -0.01 2.13 15.66
CA GLN A 71 -1.18 2.81 16.23
C GLN A 71 -2.35 2.88 15.25
N LEU A 72 -2.10 3.08 13.95
CA LEU A 72 -3.14 3.06 12.92
C LEU A 72 -3.75 1.65 12.76
N LEU A 73 -2.93 0.61 12.84
CA LEU A 73 -3.39 -0.77 12.66
C LEU A 73 -4.32 -1.26 13.77
N LYS A 74 -4.24 -0.68 14.97
CA LYS A 74 -5.15 -0.98 16.09
C LYS A 74 -6.59 -0.53 15.84
N ASP A 75 -6.80 0.43 14.94
CA ASP A 75 -8.13 0.88 14.55
C ASP A 75 -8.61 0.04 13.35
N GLU A 76 -9.50 -0.92 13.61
CA GLU A 76 -10.08 -1.77 12.56
C GLU A 76 -10.94 -0.99 11.55
N SER A 77 -11.38 0.24 11.88
CA SER A 77 -12.15 1.07 10.94
C SER A 77 -11.30 1.71 9.85
N ILE A 78 -9.96 1.77 10.03
CA ILE A 78 -9.04 2.30 9.03
C ILE A 78 -8.85 1.27 7.92
N LYS A 79 -9.13 1.61 6.67
CA LYS A 79 -8.81 0.71 5.55
C LYS A 79 -7.32 0.74 5.24
N LEU A 80 -6.70 -0.42 5.02
CA LEU A 80 -5.24 -0.52 4.85
C LEU A 80 -4.76 0.16 3.57
N ASP A 81 -5.60 0.22 2.54
CA ASP A 81 -5.34 0.93 1.28
C ASP A 81 -5.27 2.47 1.41
N THR A 82 -5.66 3.02 2.56
CA THR A 82 -5.57 4.45 2.86
C THR A 82 -4.27 4.85 3.56
N ILE A 83 -3.39 3.89 3.87
CA ILE A 83 -2.14 4.11 4.58
C ILE A 83 -0.97 4.12 3.58
N ASP A 84 -0.25 5.24 3.50
CA ASP A 84 1.01 5.33 2.74
C ASP A 84 2.16 4.75 3.57
N THR A 85 2.61 3.54 3.22
CA THR A 85 3.73 2.86 3.90
C THR A 85 5.10 3.19 3.32
N SER A 86 5.21 4.11 2.34
CA SER A 86 6.46 4.38 1.61
C SER A 86 7.62 4.90 2.48
N LYS A 87 7.37 5.29 3.72
CA LYS A 87 8.39 5.71 4.70
C LYS A 87 8.80 4.63 5.70
N ILE A 88 8.10 3.49 5.70
CA ILE A 88 8.31 2.43 6.68
C ILE A 88 9.43 1.51 6.20
N THR A 89 10.44 1.32 7.04
CA THR A 89 11.56 0.40 6.81
C THR A 89 11.44 -0.89 7.63
N ASP A 90 10.63 -0.87 8.69
CA ASP A 90 10.46 -1.96 9.63
C ASP A 90 8.97 -2.33 9.73
N MET A 91 8.64 -3.53 9.25
CA MET A 91 7.32 -4.14 9.29
C MET A 91 7.27 -5.36 10.23
N SER A 92 8.26 -5.48 11.12
CA SER A 92 8.32 -6.53 12.12
C SER A 92 7.05 -6.59 12.96
N PHE A 93 6.54 -7.79 13.22
CA PHE A 93 5.39 -8.05 14.11
C PHE A 93 4.08 -7.27 13.83
N LEU A 94 3.91 -6.57 12.70
CA LEU A 94 2.77 -5.66 12.50
C LEU A 94 1.40 -6.32 12.65
N PHE A 95 1.27 -7.59 12.24
CA PHE A 95 0.05 -8.37 12.35
C PHE A 95 0.25 -9.66 13.16
N ALA A 96 1.36 -9.76 13.90
CA ALA A 96 1.62 -10.91 14.74
C ALA A 96 0.53 -11.09 15.80
N VAL A 97 0.03 -12.32 15.93
CA VAL A 97 -0.81 -12.71 17.06
C VAL A 97 0.13 -13.34 18.10
N ILE A 98 0.14 -12.80 19.32
CA ILE A 98 0.86 -13.37 20.45
C ILE A 98 -0.19 -13.84 21.47
N PRO A 99 -0.63 -15.12 21.42
CA PRO A 99 -1.54 -15.66 22.42
C PRO A 99 -0.91 -15.67 23.82
N PRO A 100 -1.67 -15.48 24.91
CA PRO A 100 -3.09 -15.08 24.98
C PRO A 100 -3.34 -13.56 24.91
N TYR A 101 -2.32 -12.75 24.61
CA TYR A 101 -2.29 -11.33 24.95
C TYR A 101 -2.73 -10.35 23.85
N SER A 102 -2.96 -10.80 22.61
CA SER A 102 -3.34 -9.91 21.51
C SER A 102 -4.49 -10.45 20.67
N GLU A 103 -5.54 -9.65 20.51
CA GLU A 103 -6.42 -9.75 19.35
C GLU A 103 -5.71 -9.06 18.18
N SER A 104 -5.42 -9.79 17.09
CA SER A 104 -4.90 -9.19 15.87
C SER A 104 -6.05 -8.82 14.94
N ARG A 105 -5.80 -7.78 14.14
CA ARG A 105 -6.67 -7.33 13.06
C ARG A 105 -7.06 -8.51 12.16
N LYS A 106 -8.36 -8.66 11.89
CA LYS A 106 -8.90 -9.75 11.06
C LYS A 106 -9.10 -9.36 9.59
N ASP A 107 -9.35 -8.08 9.33
CA ASP A 107 -9.50 -7.55 7.98
C ASP A 107 -8.17 -7.04 7.44
N PHE A 108 -7.73 -7.64 6.34
CA PHE A 108 -6.49 -7.31 5.66
C PHE A 108 -6.74 -6.66 4.29
N SER A 109 -7.98 -6.31 3.96
CA SER A 109 -8.35 -5.74 2.68
C SER A 109 -7.58 -4.44 2.40
N GLY A 110 -6.93 -4.35 1.24
CA GLY A 110 -6.13 -3.20 0.82
C GLY A 110 -4.63 -3.30 1.13
N ILE A 111 -4.19 -4.34 1.85
CA ILE A 111 -2.78 -4.53 2.20
C ILE A 111 -1.90 -4.79 0.96
N GLU A 112 -2.48 -5.33 -0.11
CA GLU A 112 -1.80 -5.56 -1.40
C GLU A 112 -1.33 -4.27 -2.07
N THR A 113 -1.83 -3.11 -1.61
CA THR A 113 -1.50 -1.78 -2.14
C THR A 113 -0.33 -1.11 -1.42
N TRP A 114 0.17 -1.71 -0.32
CA TRP A 114 1.27 -1.14 0.44
C TRP A 114 2.56 -1.05 -0.38
N ASP A 115 3.25 0.07 -0.23
CA ASP A 115 4.62 0.25 -0.73
C ASP A 115 5.58 -0.36 0.29
N THR A 116 6.20 -1.48 -0.08
CA THR A 116 7.19 -2.20 0.73
C THR A 116 8.62 -1.97 0.25
N SER A 117 8.84 -1.11 -0.76
CA SER A 117 10.12 -0.96 -1.43
C SER A 117 11.25 -0.47 -0.52
N ASN A 118 10.93 0.19 0.60
CA ASN A 118 11.93 0.65 1.59
C ASN A 118 12.08 -0.30 2.79
N VAL A 119 11.32 -1.40 2.84
CA VAL A 119 11.31 -2.32 3.99
C VAL A 119 12.55 -3.18 3.99
N THR A 120 13.21 -3.24 5.14
CA THR A 120 14.39 -4.08 5.41
C THR A 120 14.11 -5.20 6.39
N ASP A 121 13.08 -5.07 7.23
CA ASP A 121 12.71 -6.08 8.25
C ASP A 121 11.21 -6.43 8.15
N MET A 122 10.91 -7.71 7.96
CA MET A 122 9.56 -8.29 7.95
C MET A 122 9.41 -9.44 8.96
N ASN A 123 10.29 -9.53 9.97
CA ASN A 123 10.27 -10.66 10.87
C ASN A 123 8.95 -10.75 11.65
N ASN A 124 8.44 -11.97 11.83
CA ASN A 124 7.16 -12.24 12.49
C ASN A 124 5.93 -11.45 11.96
N MET A 125 5.99 -10.78 10.79
CA MET A 125 4.95 -9.83 10.36
C MET A 125 3.53 -10.41 10.42
N PHE A 126 3.36 -11.68 10.05
CA PHE A 126 2.08 -12.42 10.09
C PHE A 126 2.16 -13.68 10.97
N SER A 127 3.09 -13.73 11.93
CA SER A 127 3.19 -14.90 12.82
C SER A 127 1.87 -15.09 13.57
N TYR A 128 1.35 -16.32 13.56
CA TYR A 128 0.07 -16.74 14.14
C TYR A 128 -1.17 -16.04 13.55
N ALA A 129 -1.07 -15.32 12.43
CA ALA A 129 -2.21 -14.76 11.72
C ALA A 129 -2.94 -15.86 10.94
N LYS A 130 -3.62 -16.77 11.65
CA LYS A 130 -4.20 -18.02 11.12
C LYS A 130 -5.10 -17.85 9.90
N THR A 131 -5.79 -16.71 9.79
CA THR A 131 -6.74 -16.39 8.71
C THR A 131 -6.14 -15.54 7.60
N PHE A 132 -4.86 -15.14 7.69
CA PHE A 132 -4.22 -14.31 6.68
C PHE A 132 -4.01 -15.08 5.38
N ASN A 133 -4.53 -14.55 4.26
CA ASN A 133 -4.37 -15.13 2.93
C ASN A 133 -4.50 -14.08 1.80
N GLN A 134 -4.07 -12.83 2.04
CA GLN A 134 -4.20 -11.75 1.06
C GLN A 134 -3.11 -11.80 -0.02
N PRO A 135 -3.41 -11.40 -1.27
CA PRO A 135 -2.48 -11.50 -2.39
C PRO A 135 -1.36 -10.46 -2.31
N ILE A 136 -0.30 -10.78 -1.56
CA ILE A 136 0.89 -9.93 -1.37
C ILE A 136 2.03 -10.20 -2.37
N GLY A 137 1.76 -10.99 -3.42
CA GLY A 137 2.75 -11.30 -4.45
C GLY A 137 3.22 -10.10 -5.28
N SER A 138 2.56 -8.94 -5.16
CA SER A 138 2.92 -7.66 -5.80
C SER A 138 3.93 -6.84 -5.00
N TRP A 139 4.19 -7.19 -3.74
CA TRP A 139 5.12 -6.44 -2.89
C TRP A 139 6.55 -6.47 -3.42
N ASP A 140 7.22 -5.33 -3.34
CA ASP A 140 8.66 -5.23 -3.57
C ASP A 140 9.39 -5.56 -2.27
N VAL A 141 9.93 -6.77 -2.18
CA VAL A 141 10.73 -7.25 -1.04
C VAL A 141 12.23 -7.23 -1.32
N SER A 142 12.65 -6.57 -2.40
CA SER A 142 14.03 -6.63 -2.88
C SER A 142 15.05 -6.03 -1.92
N ASN A 143 14.62 -5.24 -0.93
CA ASN A 143 15.45 -4.64 0.12
C ASN A 143 15.38 -5.37 1.47
N VAL A 144 14.52 -6.38 1.61
CA VAL A 144 14.31 -7.10 2.87
C VAL A 144 15.52 -7.98 3.21
N GLU A 145 15.98 -7.90 4.45
CA GLU A 145 17.10 -8.68 4.98
C GLU A 145 16.66 -9.75 5.98
N ASP A 146 15.55 -9.56 6.70
CA ASP A 146 15.00 -10.53 7.65
C ASP A 146 13.53 -10.85 7.36
N MET A 147 13.23 -12.13 7.12
CA MET A 147 11.88 -12.70 6.94
C MET A 147 11.61 -13.83 7.93
N SER A 148 12.40 -13.94 9.00
CA SER A 148 12.25 -14.99 9.98
C SER A 148 10.84 -14.97 10.60
N PHE A 149 10.24 -16.14 10.75
CA PHE A 149 8.90 -16.35 11.31
C PHE A 149 7.76 -15.61 10.59
N MET A 150 7.99 -15.01 9.39
CA MET A 150 7.02 -14.10 8.76
C MET A 150 5.62 -14.69 8.62
N PHE A 151 5.49 -15.98 8.27
CA PHE A 151 4.23 -16.71 8.11
C PHE A 151 4.13 -17.91 9.07
N ARG A 152 4.88 -17.92 10.17
CA ARG A 152 4.79 -19.00 11.16
C ARG A 152 3.36 -19.13 11.66
N GLU A 153 2.76 -20.32 11.58
CA GLU A 153 1.37 -20.58 11.98
C GLU A 153 0.31 -19.70 11.27
N ALA A 154 0.63 -19.14 10.09
CA ALA A 154 -0.37 -18.54 9.19
C ALA A 154 -1.09 -19.66 8.41
N GLU A 155 -1.90 -20.45 9.12
CA GLU A 155 -2.49 -21.71 8.65
C GLU A 155 -3.19 -21.61 7.28
N SER A 156 -3.92 -20.52 7.02
CA SER A 156 -4.65 -20.30 5.75
C SER A 156 -3.79 -19.76 4.61
N PHE A 157 -2.55 -19.36 4.84
CA PHE A 157 -1.76 -18.64 3.85
C PHE A 157 -1.32 -19.56 2.70
N ASN A 158 -1.72 -19.22 1.46
CA ASN A 158 -1.37 -19.97 0.26
C ASN A 158 -1.32 -19.09 -1.00
N GLN A 159 -0.69 -17.92 -0.89
CA GLN A 159 -0.60 -16.95 -1.99
C GLN A 159 0.72 -17.08 -2.76
N PRO A 160 0.74 -16.85 -4.09
CA PRO A 160 1.95 -17.02 -4.89
C PRO A 160 3.01 -15.97 -4.55
N LEU A 161 4.21 -16.44 -4.19
CA LEU A 161 5.36 -15.59 -3.82
C LEU A 161 6.55 -15.72 -4.77
N ASN A 162 6.45 -16.53 -5.82
CA ASN A 162 7.56 -16.86 -6.72
C ASN A 162 8.10 -15.66 -7.54
N LYS A 163 7.46 -14.48 -7.45
CA LYS A 163 7.92 -13.23 -8.07
C LYS A 163 8.77 -12.37 -7.15
N TRP A 164 8.83 -12.69 -5.86
CA TRP A 164 9.62 -11.96 -4.89
C TRP A 164 11.13 -12.10 -5.19
N ASN A 165 11.83 -10.98 -5.17
CA ASN A 165 13.28 -10.96 -5.21
C ASN A 165 13.82 -11.06 -3.78
N VAL A 166 14.24 -12.26 -3.36
CA VAL A 166 14.76 -12.53 -2.01
C VAL A 166 16.30 -12.53 -1.92
N SER A 167 17.00 -12.09 -2.98
CA SER A 167 18.47 -12.15 -3.08
C SER A 167 19.25 -11.31 -2.05
N ARG A 168 18.56 -10.53 -1.21
CA ARG A 168 19.13 -9.79 -0.08
C ARG A 168 18.79 -10.38 1.29
N VAL A 169 17.87 -11.33 1.36
CA VAL A 169 17.43 -11.94 2.61
C VAL A 169 18.58 -12.74 3.21
N LYS A 170 18.80 -12.55 4.51
CA LYS A 170 19.83 -13.22 5.31
C LYS A 170 19.21 -14.22 6.28
N ASN A 171 17.94 -14.07 6.64
CA ASN A 171 17.27 -14.90 7.63
C ASN A 171 15.86 -15.30 7.18
N MET A 172 15.58 -16.60 7.13
CA MET A 172 14.29 -17.22 6.83
C MET A 172 13.91 -18.29 7.87
N LEU A 173 14.52 -18.23 9.07
CA LEU A 173 14.24 -19.13 10.19
C LEU A 173 12.73 -19.27 10.41
N TRP A 174 12.22 -20.51 10.34
CA TRP A 174 10.80 -20.86 10.55
C TRP A 174 9.77 -20.03 9.76
N MET A 175 10.15 -19.46 8.60
CA MET A 175 9.29 -18.53 7.84
C MET A 175 7.90 -19.10 7.52
N PHE A 176 7.78 -20.37 7.15
CA PHE A 176 6.52 -21.08 6.86
C PHE A 176 6.22 -22.20 7.86
N ARG A 177 6.85 -22.19 9.04
CA ARG A 177 6.64 -23.24 10.05
C ARG A 177 5.15 -23.31 10.40
N ALA A 178 4.53 -24.47 10.24
CA ALA A 178 3.10 -24.70 10.49
C ALA A 178 2.14 -23.80 9.67
N ALA A 179 2.59 -23.25 8.53
CA ALA A 179 1.69 -22.70 7.51
C ALA A 179 1.06 -23.85 6.72
N THR A 180 0.10 -24.54 7.33
CA THR A 180 -0.40 -25.86 6.89
C THR A 180 -0.97 -25.87 5.47
N SER A 181 -1.52 -24.76 4.98
CA SER A 181 -2.08 -24.66 3.62
C SER A 181 -1.06 -24.24 2.55
N PHE A 182 0.15 -23.80 2.92
CA PHE A 182 1.09 -23.22 1.97
C PHE A 182 1.65 -24.29 1.02
N ASN A 183 1.41 -24.13 -0.29
CA ASN A 183 1.88 -25.05 -1.32
C ASN A 183 2.15 -24.32 -2.65
N GLN A 184 2.85 -23.19 -2.58
CA GLN A 184 3.19 -22.38 -3.76
C GLN A 184 4.65 -22.58 -4.17
N PRO A 185 4.95 -22.56 -5.48
CA PRO A 185 6.30 -22.75 -5.96
C PRO A 185 7.21 -21.58 -5.54
N LEU A 186 8.45 -21.89 -5.21
CA LEU A 186 9.51 -20.96 -4.76
C LEU A 186 10.82 -21.16 -5.55
N ASP A 187 10.76 -21.88 -6.67
CA ASP A 187 11.90 -22.28 -7.51
C ASP A 187 12.69 -21.10 -8.10
N LYS A 188 12.14 -19.87 -8.07
CA LYS A 188 12.82 -18.67 -8.58
C LYS A 188 13.58 -17.88 -7.51
N TRP A 189 13.54 -18.32 -6.26
CA TRP A 189 14.18 -17.62 -5.17
C TRP A 189 15.69 -17.84 -5.18
N ASP A 190 16.46 -16.76 -5.37
CA ASP A 190 17.91 -16.77 -5.10
C ASP A 190 18.14 -16.68 -3.58
N VAL A 191 18.45 -17.82 -2.98
CA VAL A 191 18.66 -17.97 -1.54
C VAL A 191 20.15 -18.00 -1.16
N SER A 192 21.05 -17.67 -2.09
CA SER A 192 22.51 -17.79 -1.91
C SER A 192 23.08 -16.95 -0.75
N LYS A 193 22.35 -15.92 -0.29
CA LYS A 193 22.73 -15.07 0.85
C LYS A 193 22.06 -15.43 2.18
N VAL A 194 21.13 -16.38 2.18
CA VAL A 194 20.43 -16.77 3.40
C VAL A 194 21.38 -17.56 4.30
N LYS A 195 21.50 -17.12 5.55
CA LYS A 195 22.38 -17.71 6.57
C LYS A 195 21.65 -18.68 7.47
N ASP A 196 20.35 -18.49 7.67
CA ASP A 196 19.51 -19.35 8.49
C ASP A 196 18.17 -19.64 7.79
N MET A 197 17.93 -20.92 7.52
CA MET A 197 16.68 -21.48 7.00
C MET A 197 16.17 -22.62 7.89
N ASN A 198 16.65 -22.71 9.13
CA ASN A 198 16.27 -23.80 10.02
C ASN A 198 14.75 -23.88 10.13
N GLY A 199 14.22 -25.09 9.97
CA GLY A 199 12.79 -25.40 10.08
C GLY A 199 11.85 -24.54 9.22
N MET A 200 12.32 -23.96 8.10
CA MET A 200 11.54 -23.07 7.24
C MET A 200 10.15 -23.63 6.91
N PHE A 201 10.06 -24.94 6.65
CA PHE A 201 8.81 -25.67 6.33
C PHE A 201 8.41 -26.69 7.39
N GLN A 202 8.93 -26.60 8.62
CA GLN A 202 8.58 -27.56 9.68
C GLN A 202 7.06 -27.51 9.93
N HIS A 203 6.37 -28.67 9.85
CA HIS A 203 4.91 -28.76 9.95
C HIS A 203 4.11 -28.00 8.86
N ALA A 204 4.72 -27.60 7.74
CA ALA A 204 3.98 -27.10 6.58
C ALA A 204 3.36 -28.27 5.80
N GLU A 205 2.25 -28.81 6.31
CA GLU A 205 1.68 -30.11 5.91
C GLU A 205 1.37 -30.24 4.40
N SER A 206 0.91 -29.16 3.76
CA SER A 206 0.57 -29.20 2.33
C SER A 206 1.77 -28.97 1.40
N PHE A 207 2.94 -28.57 1.92
CA PHE A 207 4.05 -28.14 1.08
C PHE A 207 4.68 -29.34 0.35
N ASN A 208 4.56 -29.36 -0.97
CA ASN A 208 5.09 -30.43 -1.82
C ASN A 208 5.64 -29.88 -3.16
N GLN A 209 6.33 -28.74 -3.09
CA GLN A 209 6.92 -28.08 -4.26
C GLN A 209 8.40 -28.41 -4.39
N PRO A 210 8.96 -28.43 -5.61
CA PRO A 210 10.40 -28.54 -5.80
C PRO A 210 11.10 -27.33 -5.16
N LEU A 211 12.26 -27.59 -4.56
CA LEU A 211 13.14 -26.58 -3.95
C LEU A 211 14.47 -26.42 -4.70
N GLU A 212 14.65 -27.14 -5.80
CA GLU A 212 15.85 -27.08 -6.62
C GLU A 212 15.89 -25.74 -7.37
N SER A 213 16.98 -24.98 -7.20
CA SER A 213 17.32 -23.76 -7.94
C SER A 213 18.37 -24.04 -9.00
#